data_AF-A0A7W1YI74-F1
#
_entry.id   AF-A0A7W1YI74-F1
#
_cell.length_a   1.000
_cell.length_b   1.000
_cell.length_c   1.000
_cell.angle_alpha   90.00
_cell.angle_beta   90.00
_cell.angle_gamma   90.00
#
_symmetry.space_group_name_H-M   'P 1'
#
loop_
_entity.id
_entity.type
_entity.pdbx_description
1 polymer ?
#
loop_
_entity_poly.entity_id
_entity_poly.type
_entity_poly.pdbx_seq_one_letter_code
_entity_poly.pdbx_strand_id
1 'polypeptide(L)' 'MYLAGCDPFQTRAEAQNAIFEYIEVFYNKTRRHTSIGNLSSMDFDLQRAKAA' A
#
# COMPACT_ATOMS: atom_id res chain seq x y z
N MET A 1 10.03 27.75 5.81
CA MET A 1 8.86 27.61 6.71
C MET A 1 8.24 26.27 6.39
N TYR A 2 8.48 25.24 7.21
CA TYR A 2 7.91 23.91 6.98
C TYR A 2 6.44 23.90 7.43
N LEU A 3 5.56 23.29 6.64
CA LEU A 3 4.12 23.21 6.90
C LEU A 3 3.87 22.51 8.25
N ALA A 4 3.17 23.20 9.14
CA ALA A 4 2.69 22.64 10.41
C ALA A 4 1.71 21.50 10.10
N GLY A 5 2.09 20.26 10.40
CA GLY A 5 1.24 19.08 10.18
C GLY A 5 1.97 17.77 9.90
N CYS A 6 3.29 17.80 9.71
CA CYS A 6 4.08 16.58 9.61
C CYS A 6 5.15 16.61 10.70
N ASP A 7 4.84 15.99 11.83
CA ASP A 7 5.86 15.72 12.84
C ASP A 7 6.87 14.72 12.24
N PRO A 8 8.18 15.02 12.28
CA PRO A 8 9.18 14.12 11.76
C PRO A 8 9.21 12.83 12.60
N PHE A 9 9.42 11.70 11.94
CA PHE A 9 9.68 10.43 12.64
C PHE A 9 10.87 10.61 13.57
N GLN A 10 10.69 10.23 14.84
CA GLN A 10 11.71 10.39 15.88
C GLN A 10 12.84 9.37 15.68
N THR A 11 12.55 8.25 15.02
CA THR A 11 13.54 7.22 14.72
C THR A 11 13.42 6.68 13.30
N ARG A 12 14.51 6.11 12.79
CA ARG A 12 14.50 5.38 11.51
C ARG A 12 13.54 4.19 11.53
N ALA A 13 13.43 3.50 12.66
CA ALA A 13 12.53 2.35 12.82
C ALA A 13 11.06 2.77 12.70
N GLU A 14 10.69 3.92 13.27
CA GLU A 14 9.35 4.48 13.15
C GLU A 14 9.01 4.82 11.69
N ALA A 15 9.94 5.48 10.97
CA ALA A 15 9.77 5.76 9.56
C ALA A 15 9.63 4.47 8.72
N GLN A 16 10.43 3.44 9.02
CA GLN A 16 10.36 2.14 8.34
C GLN A 16 9.01 1.46 8.57
N ASN A 17 8.49 1.48 9.79
CA ASN A 17 7.19 0.91 10.11
C ASN A 17 6.05 1.65 9.40
N ALA A 18 6.06 2.98 9.41
CA ALA A 18 5.05 3.78 8.71
C ALA A 18 5.07 3.54 7.19
N ILE A 19 6.26 3.45 6.59
CA ILE A 19 6.42 3.12 5.17
C ILE A 19 5.92 1.70 4.88
N PHE A 20 6.26 0.73 5.73
CA PHE A 20 5.84 -0.65 5.58
C PHE A 20 4.31 -0.77 5.65
N GLU A 21 3.69 -0.15 6.65
CA GLU A 21 2.24 -0.13 6.81
C GLU A 21 1.57 0.53 5.60
N TYR A 22 2.08 1.67 5.13
CA TYR A 22 1.58 2.30 3.93
C TYR A 22 1.66 1.39 2.71
N ILE A 23 2.79 0.71 2.49
CA ILE A 23 2.99 -0.16 1.33
C ILE A 23 2.07 -1.39 1.39
N GLU A 24 2.07 -2.12 2.52
CA GLU A 24 1.38 -3.41 2.63
C GLU A 24 -0.13 -3.27 2.89
N VAL A 25 -0.52 -2.33 3.74
CA VAL A 25 -1.92 -2.19 4.16
C VAL A 25 -2.71 -1.36 3.19
N PHE A 26 -2.12 -0.31 2.61
CA PHE A 26 -2.84 0.66 1.78
C PHE A 26 -2.48 0.57 0.30
N TYR A 27 -1.20 0.71 -0.04
CA TYR A 27 -0.77 0.87 -1.43
C TYR A 27 -0.95 -0.41 -2.23
N ASN A 28 -0.37 -1.53 -1.80
CA ASN A 28 -0.45 -2.81 -2.52
C ASN A 28 -1.90 -3.31 -2.66
N LYS A 29 -2.76 -3.05 -1.67
CA LYS A 29 -4.19 -3.40 -1.74
C LYS A 29 -4.97 -2.56 -2.76
N THR A 30 -4.58 -1.31 -2.96
CA THR A 30 -5.36 -0.37 -3.80
C THR A 30 -4.76 -0.21 -5.19
N ARG A 31 -3.46 -0.50 -5.35
CA ARG A 31 -2.73 -0.35 -6.60
C ARG A 31 -3.30 -1.29 -7.66
N ARG A 32 -3.76 -0.68 -8.75
CA ARG A 32 -4.22 -1.42 -9.94
C ARG A 32 -3.07 -1.57 -10.92
N HIS A 33 -3.04 -2.73 -11.58
CA HIS A 33 -2.00 -3.08 -12.53
C HIS A 33 -2.61 -3.38 -13.90
N THR A 34 -2.20 -2.61 -14.92
CA THR A 34 -2.72 -2.77 -16.29
C THR A 34 -2.41 -4.14 -16.88
N SER A 35 -1.31 -4.78 -16.47
CA SER A 35 -0.92 -6.13 -16.87
C SER A 35 -1.88 -7.24 -16.42
N ILE A 36 -2.69 -7.00 -15.39
CA ILE A 36 -3.68 -7.95 -14.85
C ILE A 36 -5.12 -7.43 -15.04
N GLY A 37 -5.35 -6.67 -16.12
CA GLY A 37 -6.69 -6.17 -16.44
C GLY A 37 -7.14 -4.99 -15.58
N ASN A 38 -6.20 -4.20 -15.05
CA ASN A 38 -6.46 -3.06 -14.17
C ASN A 38 -7.14 -3.45 -12.84
N LEU A 39 -6.86 -4.66 -12.37
CA LEU A 39 -7.30 -5.14 -11.05
C LEU A 39 -6.26 -4.80 -9.99
N SER A 40 -6.72 -4.67 -8.74
CA SER A 40 -5.81 -4.69 -7.60
C SER A 40 -5.29 -6.11 -7.36
N SER A 41 -4.17 -6.25 -6.64
CA SER A 41 -3.65 -7.57 -6.25
C SER A 41 -4.71 -8.37 -5.48
N MET A 42 -5.45 -7.73 -4.58
CA MET A 42 -6.52 -8.38 -3.81
C MET A 42 -7.69 -8.82 -4.70
N ASP A 43 -8.12 -7.97 -5.63
CA ASP A 43 -9.21 -8.31 -6.56
C ASP A 43 -8.81 -9.45 -7.50
N PHE A 44 -7.56 -9.44 -7.95
CA PHE A 44 -7.00 -10.50 -8.79
C PHE A 44 -6.98 -11.85 -8.09
N ASP A 45 -6.49 -11.90 -6.84
CA ASP A 45 -6.48 -13.12 -6.03
C ASP A 45 -7.90 -13.63 -5.76
N LEU A 46 -8.85 -12.72 -5.46
CA LEU A 46 -10.25 -13.07 -5.27
C LEU A 46 -10.87 -13.65 -6.56
N GLN A 47 -10.58 -13.06 -7.71
CA GLN A 47 -11.07 -13.57 -8.99
C GLN A 47 -10.48 -14.94 -9.32
N ARG A 48 -9.20 -15.16 -9.03
CA ARG A 48 -8.54 -16.46 -9.17
C ARG A 48 -9.15 -17.52 -8.26
N ALA A 49 -9.45 -17.17 -7.00
CA ALA A 49 -10.09 -18.07 -6.04
C ALA A 49 -11.53 -18.43 -6.44
N LYS A 50 -12.29 -17.52 -7.07
CA LYS A 50 -13.64 -17.79 -7.58
C LYS A 50 -13.67 -18.66 -8.85
N ALA A 51 -12.57 -18.68 -9.61
CA ALA A 51 -12.46 -19.42 -10.85
C ALA A 51 -11.93 -20.86 -10.65
N ALA A 52 -11.51 -21.20 -9.44
CA ALA A 52 -11.10 -22.54 -9.02
C ALA A 52 -12.30 -23.29 -8.40
#